data_AF-A0A6A5TY25-F1
#
_entry.id   AF-A0A6A5TY25-F1
#
_cell.length_a   1.000
_cell.length_b   1.000
_cell.length_c   1.000
_cell.angle_alpha   90.00
_cell.angle_beta   90.00
_cell.angle_gamma   90.00
#
_symmetry.space_group_name_H-M   'P 1'
#
loop_
_entity.id
_entity.type
_entity.pdbx_description
1 polymer ?
#
loop_
_entity_poly.entity_id
_entity_poly.type
_entity_poly.pdbx_seq_one_letter_code
_entity_poly.pdbx_strand_id
1 'polypeptide(L)'
;VVFVHGLGGHAIGSWTGTNGKCWPRDLLGSDLAEARIITFGYDAKLDDNRSTAQLSDYGDQFLRELSLLRESTERRPLFLVGHSFGGTIITWV
;
A
#
# COMPACT_ATOMS: atom_id res chain seq x y z
N VAL A 1 -2.00 -8.89 -3.90
CA VAL A 1 -2.44 -8.12 -2.73
C VAL A 1 -1.55 -6.89 -2.61
N VAL A 2 -2.14 -5.70 -2.47
CA VAL A 2 -1.39 -4.45 -2.29
C VAL A 2 -1.73 -3.86 -0.93
N PHE A 3 -0.71 -3.67 -0.11
CA PHE A 3 -0.80 -3.10 1.22
C PHE A 3 -0.45 -1.61 1.19
N VAL A 4 -1.30 -0.77 1.74
CA VAL A 4 -1.12 0.68 1.80
C VAL A 4 -1.02 1.09 3.27
N HIS A 5 0.15 1.60 3.66
CA HIS A 5 0.39 2.00 5.04
C HIS A 5 -0.36 3.29 5.39
N GLY A 6 -0.41 3.60 6.69
CA GLY A 6 -1.00 4.85 7.18
C GLY A 6 0.02 5.97 7.29
N LEU A 7 -0.48 7.11 7.79
CA LEU A 7 0.33 8.27 8.17
C LEU A 7 1.37 7.92 9.25
N GLY A 8 2.54 8.53 9.17
CA GLY A 8 3.72 8.21 9.97
C GLY A 8 4.31 6.83 9.68
N GLY A 9 3.78 6.12 8.68
CA GLY A 9 4.17 4.76 8.33
C GLY A 9 5.33 4.69 7.35
N HIS A 10 5.84 3.47 7.17
CA HIS A 10 6.85 3.14 6.18
C HIS A 10 6.37 1.92 5.39
N ALA A 11 6.60 1.92 4.07
CA ALA A 11 6.12 0.89 3.14
C ALA A 11 6.32 -0.54 3.64
N ILE A 12 7.51 -0.84 4.21
CA ILE A 12 7.82 -2.14 4.82
C ILE A 12 7.73 -2.09 6.35
N GLY A 13 8.09 -0.96 6.94
CA GLY A 13 8.28 -0.82 8.39
C GLY A 13 6.96 -0.93 9.14
N SER A 14 5.87 -0.42 8.57
CA SER A 14 4.53 -0.52 9.13
C SER A 14 4.02 -1.96 9.27
N TRP A 15 4.63 -2.91 8.55
CA TRP A 15 4.26 -4.32 8.58
C TRP A 15 5.33 -5.20 9.21
N THR A 16 6.41 -4.60 9.71
CA THR A 16 7.55 -5.32 10.27
C THR A 16 7.47 -5.32 11.79
N GLY A 17 7.38 -6.51 12.38
CA GLY A 17 7.40 -6.68 13.83
C GLY A 17 8.78 -6.41 14.42
N THR A 18 8.85 -6.31 15.75
CA THR A 18 10.11 -6.14 16.51
C THR A 18 11.10 -7.28 16.32
N ASN A 19 10.61 -8.44 15.86
CA ASN A 19 11.42 -9.61 15.48
C ASN A 19 12.02 -9.50 14.06
N GLY A 20 11.84 -8.36 13.37
CA GLY A 20 12.33 -8.12 12.02
C GLY A 20 11.53 -8.78 10.90
N LYS A 21 10.42 -9.49 11.22
CA LYS A 21 9.58 -10.14 10.22
C LYS A 21 8.54 -9.18 9.68
N CYS A 22 8.53 -9.01 8.36
CA CYS A 22 7.49 -8.30 7.63
C CYS A 22 6.35 -9.28 7.35
N TRP A 23 5.29 -9.26 8.16
CA TRP A 23 4.28 -10.33 8.14
C TRP A 23 3.57 -10.54 6.78
N PRO A 24 3.30 -9.51 5.93
CA PRO A 24 2.72 -9.75 4.61
C PRO A 24 3.66 -10.53 3.69
N ARG A 25 4.96 -10.30 3.80
CA ARG A 25 5.97 -10.99 2.98
C ARG A 25 6.33 -12.35 3.58
N ASP A 26 6.61 -12.38 4.88
CA ASP A 26 7.29 -13.50 5.55
C ASP A 26 6.32 -14.55 6.11
N LEU A 27 5.04 -14.19 6.30
CA LEU A 27 4.00 -15.11 6.78
C LEU A 27 2.92 -15.30 5.70
N LEU A 28 2.22 -14.22 5.33
CA LEU A 28 1.13 -14.28 4.35
C LEU A 28 1.62 -14.73 2.96
N GLY A 29 2.83 -14.32 2.56
CA GLY A 29 3.42 -14.77 1.31
C GLY A 29 3.66 -16.28 1.25
N SER A 30 3.87 -16.93 2.40
CA SER A 30 3.97 -18.39 2.49
C SER A 30 2.59 -19.06 2.41
N ASP A 31 1.58 -18.49 3.05
CA ASP A 31 0.20 -19.02 3.00
C ASP A 31 -0.45 -18.84 1.62
N LEU A 32 -0.07 -17.79 0.88
CA LEU A 32 -0.58 -17.44 -0.44
C LEU A 32 0.52 -17.48 -1.50
N ALA A 33 1.13 -18.64 -1.70
CA ALA A 33 2.31 -18.80 -2.57
C ALA A 33 2.12 -18.31 -4.03
N GLU A 34 0.89 -18.36 -4.57
CA GLU A 34 0.59 -17.88 -5.92
C GLU A 34 0.28 -16.37 -5.98
N ALA A 35 0.05 -15.74 -4.83
CA ALA A 35 -0.29 -14.34 -4.74
C ALA A 35 0.97 -13.46 -4.75
N ARG A 36 0.94 -12.41 -5.56
CA ARG A 36 1.95 -11.34 -5.49
C ARG A 36 1.60 -10.42 -4.33
N ILE A 37 2.47 -10.33 -3.32
CA ILE A 37 2.32 -9.42 -2.17
C ILE A 37 3.22 -8.20 -2.36
N ILE A 38 2.64 -7.00 -2.31
CA ILE A 38 3.33 -5.74 -2.54
C ILE A 38 2.87 -4.70 -1.53
N THR A 39 3.75 -3.76 -1.21
CA THR A 39 3.43 -2.58 -0.38
C THR A 39 3.55 -1.33 -1.24
N PHE A 40 2.59 -0.41 -1.16
CA PHE A 40 2.69 0.92 -1.74
C PHE A 40 3.28 1.89 -0.71
N GLY A 41 4.31 2.63 -1.12
CA GLY A 41 4.99 3.62 -0.29
C GLY A 41 4.72 5.03 -0.78
N TYR A 42 4.37 5.93 0.12
CA TYR A 42 4.20 7.36 -0.16
C TYR A 42 4.83 8.19 0.97
N ASP A 43 5.06 9.49 0.73
CA ASP A 43 5.57 10.38 1.78
C ASP A 43 4.50 10.58 2.87
N ALA A 44 4.58 9.77 3.91
CA ALA A 44 3.61 9.71 4.99
C ALA A 44 4.01 10.59 6.19
N LYS A 45 4.79 11.64 6.00
CA LYS A 45 5.15 12.57 7.08
C LYS A 45 3.92 13.06 7.86
N LEU A 46 4.12 13.20 9.16
CA LEU A 46 3.14 13.77 10.07
C LEU A 46 3.22 15.30 9.99
N ASP A 47 2.68 15.86 8.92
CA ASP A 47 2.47 17.31 8.83
C ASP A 47 1.05 17.68 9.27
N ASP A 48 0.94 18.74 10.07
CA ASP A 48 -0.34 19.25 10.58
C ASP A 48 -1.20 19.87 9.47
N ASN A 49 -0.61 20.20 8.31
CA ASN A 49 -1.25 20.97 7.26
C ASN A 49 -1.55 20.14 6.00
N ARG A 50 -2.12 18.94 6.17
CA ARG A 50 -2.50 18.08 5.03
C ARG A 50 -3.75 18.61 4.33
N SER A 51 -3.58 18.94 3.05
CA SER A 51 -4.67 19.40 2.19
C SER A 51 -5.32 18.25 1.42
N THR A 52 -6.53 18.49 0.93
CA THR A 52 -7.20 17.58 -0.02
C THR A 52 -6.39 17.38 -1.30
N ALA A 53 -5.59 18.38 -1.71
CA ALA A 53 -4.70 18.28 -2.86
C ALA A 53 -3.59 17.24 -2.65
N GLN A 54 -3.00 17.16 -1.44
CA GLN A 54 -2.01 16.12 -1.13
C GLN A 54 -2.64 14.72 -1.18
N LEU A 55 -3.89 14.57 -0.70
CA LEU A 55 -4.60 13.31 -0.79
C LEU A 55 -4.86 12.89 -2.25
N SER A 56 -5.24 13.85 -3.12
CA SER A 56 -5.39 13.56 -4.55
C SER A 56 -4.08 13.17 -5.20
N ASP A 57 -2.96 13.81 -4.84
CA ASP A 57 -1.65 13.47 -5.38
C ASP A 57 -1.26 12.03 -5.02
N TYR A 58 -1.51 11.59 -3.79
CA TYR A 58 -1.25 10.21 -3.36
C TYR A 58 -2.16 9.20 -4.06
N GLY A 59 -3.45 9.51 -4.22
CA GLY A 59 -4.39 8.66 -4.96
C GLY A 59 -3.99 8.49 -6.42
N ASP A 60 -3.66 9.59 -7.08
CA ASP A 60 -3.20 9.60 -8.46
C ASP A 60 -1.88 8.85 -8.64
N GLN A 61 -0.94 9.01 -7.71
CA GLN A 61 0.30 8.24 -7.71
C GLN A 61 0.02 6.75 -7.56
N PHE A 62 -0.83 6.38 -6.60
CA PHE A 62 -1.22 5.00 -6.36
C PHE A 62 -1.85 4.36 -7.62
N LEU A 63 -2.79 5.04 -8.27
CA LEU A 63 -3.40 4.58 -9.51
C LEU A 63 -2.40 4.41 -10.64
N ARG A 64 -1.51 5.39 -10.85
CA ARG A 64 -0.50 5.32 -11.91
C ARG A 64 0.42 4.13 -11.72
N GLU A 65 0.99 3.96 -10.53
CA GLU A 65 1.91 2.85 -10.24
C GLU A 65 1.20 1.50 -10.31
N LEU A 66 -0.02 1.40 -9.79
CA LEU A 66 -0.82 0.18 -9.85
C LEU A 66 -1.18 -0.21 -11.29
N SER A 67 -1.52 0.78 -12.13
CA SER A 67 -1.84 0.55 -13.54
C SER A 67 -0.63 0.01 -14.30
N LEU A 68 0.55 0.63 -14.12
CA LEU A 68 1.81 0.17 -14.71
C LEU A 68 2.17 -1.24 -14.27
N LEU A 69 2.04 -1.54 -12.97
CA LEU A 69 2.32 -2.87 -12.42
C LEU A 69 1.40 -3.96 -13.01
N ARG A 70 0.20 -3.57 -13.45
CA ARG A 70 -0.86 -4.49 -13.89
C ARG A 70 -1.00 -4.58 -15.41
N GLU A 71 -0.23 -3.83 -16.19
CA GLU A 71 -0.33 -3.77 -17.66
C GLU A 71 -0.32 -5.14 -18.35
N SER A 72 0.38 -6.15 -17.80
CA SER A 72 0.41 -7.52 -18.35
C SER A 72 -0.46 -8.53 -17.59
N THR A 73 -1.20 -8.06 -16.57
CA THR A 73 -1.94 -8.91 -15.63
C THR A 73 -3.30 -8.30 -15.24
N GLU A 74 -3.99 -7.62 -16.14
CA GLU A 74 -5.20 -6.85 -15.80
C GLU A 74 -6.32 -7.75 -15.27
N ARG A 75 -6.39 -9.00 -15.73
CA ARG A 75 -7.38 -10.01 -15.27
C ARG A 75 -7.04 -10.67 -13.94
N ARG A 76 -5.82 -10.49 -13.41
CA ARG A 76 -5.41 -11.12 -12.14
C ARG A 76 -6.19 -10.48 -10.98
N PRO A 77 -6.86 -11.23 -10.10
CA PRO A 77 -7.58 -10.66 -8.97
C PRO A 77 -6.74 -9.67 -8.15
N LEU A 78 -7.35 -8.55 -7.77
CA LEU A 78 -6.73 -7.49 -6.99
C LEU A 78 -7.39 -7.41 -5.61
N PHE A 79 -6.57 -7.46 -4.57
CA PHE A 79 -6.98 -7.24 -3.19
C PHE A 79 -6.18 -6.06 -2.65
N LEU A 80 -6.88 -5.06 -2.10
CA LEU A 80 -6.30 -3.86 -1.52
C LEU A 80 -6.50 -3.90 -0.01
N VAL A 81 -5.42 -3.63 0.73
CA VAL A 81 -5.43 -3.61 2.20
C VAL A 81 -4.90 -2.26 2.64
N GLY A 82 -5.81 -1.38 3.08
CA GLY A 82 -5.46 -0.07 3.62
C GLY A 82 -5.42 -0.08 5.14
N HIS A 83 -4.34 0.42 5.73
CA HIS A 83 -4.29 0.71 7.15
C HIS A 83 -4.50 2.20 7.41
N SER A 84 -5.51 2.54 8.23
CA SER A 84 -5.82 3.93 8.60
C SER A 84 -5.93 4.83 7.36
N PHE A 85 -5.12 5.90 7.26
CA PHE A 85 -5.09 6.81 6.11
C PHE A 85 -4.81 6.12 4.76
N GLY A 86 -4.11 4.99 4.75
CA GLY A 86 -3.92 4.19 3.54
C GLY A 86 -5.24 3.68 2.96
N GLY A 87 -6.26 3.48 3.80
CA GLY A 87 -7.63 3.20 3.35
C GLY A 87 -8.26 4.39 2.64
N THR A 88 -8.02 5.61 3.12
CA THR A 88 -8.52 6.83 2.48
C THR A 88 -7.93 7.02 1.08
N ILE A 89 -6.62 6.74 0.91
CA ILE A 89 -5.96 6.76 -0.41
C ILE A 89 -6.64 5.77 -1.37
N ILE A 90 -6.97 4.55 -0.89
CA ILE A 90 -7.66 3.53 -1.70
C ILE A 90 -9.09 3.97 -2.09
N THR A 91 -9.79 4.71 -1.25
CA THR A 91 -11.16 5.15 -1.54
C THR A 91 -11.25 6.45 -2.32
N TRP A 92 -10.14 7.19 -2.43
CA TRP A 92 -10.07 8.43 -3.20
C TRP A 92 -10.09 8.17 -4.71
N VAL A 93 -9.71 6.94 -5.09
CA VAL A 93 -9.53 6.49 -6.47
C VAL A 93 -10.75 5.77 -7.03
#